data_AF-W5IHT5-F1
#
_entry.id   AF-W5IHT5-F1
#
_cell.length_a   1.000
_cell.length_b   1.000
_cell.length_c   1.000
_cell.angle_alpha   90.00
_cell.angle_beta   90.00
_cell.angle_gamma   90.00
#
_symmetry.space_group_name_H-M   'P 1'
#
loop_
_entity.id
_entity.type
_entity.pdbx_description
1 polymer ?
#
loop_
_entity_poly.entity_id
_entity_poly.type
_entity_poly.pdbx_seq_one_letter_code
_entity_poly.pdbx_strand_id
1 'polypeptide(L)'
;MVKVMQMSTEDQTDRGLAHGRQADGGISGQGPDSEQHRLNERKPGRPRKDIKDICIAVAAHKPYRMPTDPMYMPMQVGKALHPDVNLGPQFTPDNSGDNISDQNAYFSELTALYWMWKNCHNKYKGLAHYRRHFASKSQRGAGILHHERQQWQHRQHRQLSSTFASGPSSDRFSRIVGRQEVSRLLDTTDIILPKKRHYYIETIRSHYSHTMYVEQLDETRAILVEKYPTFVPAFDQVMNARSAHLFNMFIMRADKFDEYCAFLFPILFELESRLDPAQYDGFHARYVGRVSERLLDVWLKTHRYSYAELPVMSPEPVNWWKKGTAFLTAKFTGKKYGSSF
;
A
#
# COMPACT_ATOMS: atom_id res chain seq x y z
N MET A 1 -3.77 42.80 -23.88
CA MET A 1 -3.90 43.63 -22.67
C MET A 1 -2.75 43.25 -21.75
N VAL A 2 -1.68 44.04 -21.81
CA VAL A 2 -0.39 43.82 -21.14
C VAL A 2 -0.45 44.52 -19.78
N LYS A 3 0.03 43.88 -18.70
CA LYS A 3 0.31 44.58 -17.45
C LYS A 3 1.73 44.26 -16.97
N VAL A 4 2.60 45.23 -17.20
CA VAL A 4 3.95 45.39 -16.67
C VAL A 4 3.84 46.17 -15.36
N MET A 5 4.59 45.80 -14.33
CA MET A 5 4.97 46.68 -13.20
C MET A 5 6.16 46.02 -12.49
N GLN A 6 7.39 46.34 -12.88
CA GLN A 6 8.30 47.37 -12.33
C GLN A 6 8.96 47.02 -10.98
N MET A 7 10.29 47.02 -11.06
CA MET A 7 11.30 46.88 -10.01
C MET A 7 11.31 48.05 -9.04
N SER A 8 11.84 47.83 -7.83
CA SER A 8 12.62 48.85 -7.11
C SER A 8 13.75 48.18 -6.32
N THR A 9 14.85 48.91 -6.27
CA THR A 9 16.22 48.55 -5.90
C THR A 9 16.57 49.02 -4.48
N GLU A 10 17.56 48.33 -3.91
CA GLU A 10 18.63 48.82 -3.01
C GLU A 10 18.26 49.49 -1.66
N ASP A 11 18.83 48.94 -0.58
CA ASP A 11 19.69 49.75 0.29
C ASP A 11 20.75 48.89 1.01
N GLN A 12 22.00 49.33 0.97
CA GLN A 12 23.17 48.82 1.69
C GLN A 12 23.77 49.99 2.48
N THR A 13 23.94 49.82 3.78
CA THR A 13 24.87 50.56 4.66
C THR A 13 24.91 49.81 6.00
N ASP A 14 25.95 49.76 6.84
CA ASP A 14 27.37 50.11 6.84
C ASP A 14 27.93 49.66 8.23
N ARG A 15 29.21 49.26 8.32
CA ARG A 15 30.17 49.25 9.48
C ARG A 15 29.76 48.67 10.87
N GLY A 16 30.63 48.08 11.71
CA GLY A 16 32.09 47.93 11.84
C GLY A 16 32.41 46.94 12.99
N LEU A 17 33.56 46.23 12.99
CA LEU A 17 34.78 46.47 13.81
C LEU A 17 34.53 46.60 15.33
N ALA A 18 35.25 46.02 16.31
CA ALA A 18 36.42 45.15 16.41
C ALA A 18 36.68 44.77 17.91
N HIS A 19 37.48 43.72 18.15
CA HIS A 19 38.50 43.50 19.22
C HIS A 19 38.21 43.23 20.72
N GLY A 20 39.06 42.33 21.27
CA GLY A 20 39.56 42.26 22.68
C GLY A 20 39.11 41.02 23.46
N ARG A 21 39.85 39.90 23.62
CA ARG A 21 41.07 39.53 24.41
C ARG A 21 40.96 39.54 25.95
N GLN A 22 41.60 38.50 26.53
CA GLN A 22 42.02 38.20 27.93
C GLN A 22 40.92 37.62 28.86
N ALA A 23 41.03 36.43 29.49
CA ALA A 23 42.10 35.66 30.15
C ALA A 23 42.48 36.17 31.55
N ASP A 24 42.03 35.43 32.58
CA ASP A 24 42.60 35.17 33.92
C ASP A 24 41.77 34.00 34.49
N GLY A 25 42.26 32.97 35.18
CA GLY A 25 43.44 32.85 36.03
C GLY A 25 42.97 32.49 37.45
N GLY A 26 42.84 31.19 37.77
CA GLY A 26 42.42 30.74 39.11
C GLY A 26 42.58 29.22 39.33
N ILE A 27 43.66 28.86 40.02
CA ILE A 27 44.00 27.51 40.49
C ILE A 27 43.59 27.38 41.95
N SER A 28 42.87 26.30 42.34
CA SER A 28 43.19 25.47 43.54
C SER A 28 42.07 24.46 43.85
N GLY A 29 42.45 23.20 44.08
CA GLY A 29 41.65 22.22 44.83
C GLY A 29 41.47 20.86 44.16
N GLN A 30 42.52 20.02 44.14
CA GLN A 30 42.38 18.58 43.89
C GLN A 30 42.09 17.87 45.20
N GLY A 31 40.88 17.32 45.34
CA GLY A 31 40.51 16.29 46.31
C GLY A 31 40.24 14.96 45.58
N PRO A 32 40.44 13.80 46.23
CA PRO A 32 40.42 12.50 45.57
C PRO A 32 38.98 12.00 45.43
N ASP A 33 38.27 12.42 44.37
CA ASP A 33 36.90 11.96 44.11
C ASP A 33 36.62 11.73 42.60
N SER A 34 37.67 11.48 41.82
CA SER A 34 37.57 11.44 40.35
C SER A 34 37.37 10.05 39.73
N GLU A 35 37.08 9.00 40.51
CA GLU A 35 36.88 7.64 39.97
C GLU A 35 35.44 7.11 40.00
N GLN A 36 34.51 7.75 40.72
CA GLN A 36 33.10 7.33 40.74
C GLN A 36 32.16 8.12 39.82
N HIS A 37 32.66 9.16 39.13
CA HIS A 37 31.86 9.95 38.18
C HIS A 37 32.06 9.60 36.69
N ARG A 38 32.75 8.50 36.36
CA ARG A 38 32.95 8.02 34.97
C ARG A 38 32.05 6.86 34.51
N LEU A 39 30.94 6.62 35.21
CA LEU A 39 29.97 5.57 34.85
C LEU A 39 28.55 6.15 34.72
N ASN A 40 28.37 7.20 33.91
CA ASN A 40 27.03 7.54 33.41
C ASN A 40 27.00 8.34 32.09
N GLU A 41 28.09 8.31 31.31
CA GLU A 41 28.00 8.71 29.91
C GLU A 41 27.27 7.60 29.13
N ARG A 42 25.95 7.74 29.04
CA ARG A 42 25.14 7.00 28.07
C ARG A 42 25.78 7.24 26.71
N LYS A 43 26.35 6.19 26.11
CA LYS A 43 26.76 6.19 24.70
C LYS A 43 25.64 6.85 23.89
N PRO A 44 25.92 7.85 23.03
CA PRO A 44 24.89 8.43 22.20
C PRO A 44 24.22 7.30 21.44
N GLY A 45 22.93 7.09 21.71
CA GLY A 45 22.15 6.08 21.03
C GLY A 45 22.32 6.27 19.53
N ARG A 46 22.47 5.17 18.77
CA ARG A 46 22.49 5.23 17.30
C ARG A 46 21.39 6.20 16.85
N PRO A 47 21.69 7.16 15.95
CA PRO A 47 20.67 8.07 15.45
C PRO A 47 19.45 7.24 15.03
N ARG A 48 18.27 7.57 15.56
CA ARG A 48 17.02 6.95 15.11
C ARG A 48 16.99 7.20 13.61
N LYS A 49 17.14 6.14 12.81
CA LYS A 49 16.98 6.23 11.35
C LYS A 49 15.69 7.01 11.08
N ASP A 50 15.79 8.03 10.23
CA ASP A 50 14.66 8.87 9.84
C ASP A 50 13.51 7.96 9.41
N ILE A 51 12.40 8.04 10.16
CA ILE A 51 11.22 7.26 9.86
C ILE A 51 10.62 7.87 8.58
N LYS A 52 10.61 7.08 7.49
CA LYS A 52 10.09 7.56 6.20
C LYS A 52 8.61 7.90 6.32
N ASP A 53 8.23 8.95 5.61
CA ASP A 53 6.87 9.42 5.46
C ASP A 53 6.09 8.51 4.49
N ILE A 54 5.33 7.57 5.05
CA ILE A 54 4.65 6.47 4.33
C ILE A 54 3.17 6.48 4.68
N CYS A 55 2.31 6.48 3.66
CA CYS A 55 0.87 6.26 3.79
C CYS A 55 0.40 5.12 2.89
N ILE A 56 -0.25 4.11 3.46
CA ILE A 56 -0.81 2.94 2.78
C ILE A 56 -2.31 2.92 3.04
N ALA A 57 -3.10 3.20 2.02
CA ALA A 57 -4.55 3.05 2.13
C ALA A 57 -4.92 1.57 2.30
N VAL A 58 -5.75 1.26 3.29
CA VAL A 58 -6.33 -0.08 3.48
C VAL A 58 -7.79 -0.03 3.06
N ALA A 59 -8.07 -0.45 1.83
CA ALA A 59 -9.40 -0.40 1.23
C ALA A 59 -10.35 -1.41 1.90
N ALA A 60 -11.48 -0.91 2.44
CA ALA A 60 -12.51 -1.69 3.13
C ALA A 60 -13.92 -1.23 2.73
N HIS A 61 -14.84 -2.18 2.56
CA HIS A 61 -16.27 -1.91 2.28
C HIS A 61 -17.18 -2.39 3.42
N LYS A 62 -16.61 -2.90 4.51
CA LYS A 62 -17.32 -3.40 5.69
C LYS A 62 -16.44 -3.27 6.94
N PRO A 63 -17.01 -3.29 8.15
CA PRO A 63 -16.23 -3.20 9.38
C PRO A 63 -15.20 -4.32 9.44
N TYR A 64 -13.95 -3.97 9.76
CA TYR A 64 -12.87 -4.94 9.85
C TYR A 64 -11.75 -4.46 10.77
N ARG A 65 -11.02 -5.40 11.36
CA ARG A 65 -9.85 -5.10 12.18
C ARG A 65 -8.74 -4.52 11.30
N MET A 66 -8.21 -3.36 11.68
CA MET A 66 -7.16 -2.65 10.94
C MET A 66 -5.78 -2.86 11.57
N PRO A 67 -4.68 -2.76 10.78
CA PRO A 67 -3.33 -2.67 11.31
C PRO A 67 -3.18 -1.46 12.24
N THR A 68 -2.31 -1.57 13.25
CA THR A 68 -2.13 -0.52 14.27
C THR A 68 -0.99 0.44 13.97
N ASP A 69 -0.09 0.11 13.04
CA ASP A 69 0.97 1.04 12.63
C ASP A 69 0.33 2.23 11.88
N PRO A 70 0.60 3.50 12.26
CA PRO A 70 -0.06 4.64 11.64
C PRO A 70 0.29 4.87 10.17
N MET A 71 1.19 4.07 9.57
CA MET A 71 1.42 4.12 8.12
C MET A 71 0.23 3.51 7.35
N TYR A 72 -0.61 2.72 8.01
CA TYR A 72 -1.83 2.18 7.44
C TYR A 72 -2.99 3.12 7.73
N MET A 73 -3.59 3.66 6.67
CA MET A 73 -4.76 4.51 6.74
C MET A 73 -5.99 3.70 6.33
N PRO A 74 -6.89 3.33 7.27
CA PRO A 74 -8.14 2.67 6.92
C PRO A 74 -8.98 3.56 6.01
N MET A 75 -9.45 3.01 4.89
CA MET A 75 -10.26 3.75 3.93
C MET A 75 -11.56 3.01 3.62
N GLN A 76 -12.68 3.71 3.81
CA GLN A 76 -13.99 3.22 3.38
C GLN A 76 -14.15 3.49 1.89
N VAL A 77 -14.18 2.43 1.08
CA VAL A 77 -14.41 2.53 -0.36
C VAL A 77 -15.89 2.47 -0.72
N GLY A 78 -16.27 3.14 -1.81
CA GLY A 78 -17.65 3.19 -2.28
C GLY A 78 -18.60 3.93 -1.35
N LYS A 79 -18.09 4.91 -0.57
CA LYS A 79 -18.93 5.69 0.35
C LYS A 79 -20.02 6.47 -0.40
N ALA A 80 -19.76 6.95 -1.62
CA ALA A 80 -20.76 7.63 -2.44
C ALA A 80 -21.96 6.72 -2.80
N LEU A 81 -21.72 5.43 -3.03
CA LEU A 81 -22.78 4.44 -3.30
C LEU A 81 -23.55 4.03 -2.03
N HIS A 82 -22.97 4.27 -0.86
CA HIS A 82 -23.51 3.83 0.43
C HIS A 82 -23.44 4.96 1.48
N PRO A 83 -24.17 6.08 1.27
CA PRO A 83 -24.08 7.27 2.12
C PRO A 83 -24.46 6.98 3.58
N ASP A 84 -25.33 6.01 3.83
CA ASP A 84 -25.81 5.66 5.18
C ASP A 84 -24.89 4.66 5.91
N VAL A 85 -23.96 4.01 5.21
CA VAL A 85 -23.05 3.02 5.81
C VAL A 85 -21.82 3.74 6.37
N ASN A 86 -21.59 3.65 7.68
CA ASN A 86 -20.41 4.22 8.35
C ASN A 86 -19.58 3.11 9.01
N LEU A 87 -18.31 2.97 8.60
CA LEU A 87 -17.42 1.91 9.13
C LEU A 87 -16.76 2.26 10.47
N GLY A 88 -16.92 3.50 10.93
CA GLY A 88 -16.35 4.03 12.17
C GLY A 88 -15.44 5.24 11.93
N PRO A 89 -15.15 6.03 12.98
CA PRO A 89 -14.42 7.30 12.87
C PRO A 89 -12.96 7.15 12.40
N GLN A 90 -12.40 5.94 12.46
CA GLN A 90 -11.04 5.66 12.00
C GLN A 90 -10.92 5.47 10.47
N PHE A 91 -12.04 5.37 9.75
CA PHE A 91 -12.03 5.19 8.30
C PHE A 91 -12.14 6.52 7.59
N THR A 92 -11.17 6.83 6.75
CA THR A 92 -11.27 7.94 5.79
C THR A 92 -12.20 7.54 4.65
N PRO A 93 -13.25 8.29 4.33
CA PRO A 93 -14.12 7.95 3.21
C PRO A 93 -13.50 8.36 1.87
N ASP A 94 -13.64 7.51 0.87
CA ASP A 94 -13.11 7.75 -0.48
C ASP A 94 -13.94 8.73 -1.33
N ASN A 95 -15.04 9.28 -0.81
CA ASN A 95 -15.93 10.22 -1.52
C ASN A 95 -15.67 11.70 -1.18
N SER A 96 -14.46 12.02 -0.73
CA SER A 96 -14.04 13.38 -0.41
C SER A 96 -12.97 13.87 -1.39
N GLY A 97 -12.82 15.19 -1.57
CA GLY A 97 -11.86 15.74 -2.53
C GLY A 97 -12.12 15.28 -3.96
N ASP A 98 -11.07 15.19 -4.78
CA ASP A 98 -11.16 14.61 -6.13
C ASP A 98 -11.18 13.08 -6.03
N ASN A 99 -12.24 12.46 -6.56
CA ASN A 99 -12.54 11.05 -6.33
C ASN A 99 -13.42 10.42 -7.42
N ILE A 100 -13.49 9.08 -7.38
CA ILE A 100 -14.37 8.24 -8.21
C ILE A 100 -15.13 7.22 -7.33
N SER A 101 -15.54 7.62 -6.12
CA SER A 101 -16.16 6.71 -5.14
C SER A 101 -17.47 6.07 -5.65
N ASP A 102 -18.21 6.81 -6.48
CA ASP A 102 -19.41 6.36 -7.18
C ASP A 102 -19.13 5.22 -8.18
N GLN A 103 -17.88 5.08 -8.64
CA GLN A 103 -17.44 4.01 -9.55
C GLN A 103 -16.99 2.73 -8.83
N ASN A 104 -17.08 2.66 -7.48
CA ASN A 104 -16.58 1.50 -6.72
C ASN A 104 -17.24 0.16 -7.12
N ALA A 105 -18.48 0.18 -7.64
CA ALA A 105 -19.14 -1.01 -8.16
C ALA A 105 -18.37 -1.67 -9.31
N TYR A 106 -17.54 -0.93 -10.04
CA TYR A 106 -16.75 -1.40 -11.19
C TYR A 106 -15.24 -1.36 -10.91
N PHE A 107 -14.77 -0.25 -10.34
CA PHE A 107 -13.35 0.00 -10.04
C PHE A 107 -12.87 -0.69 -8.75
N SER A 108 -13.79 -1.14 -7.89
CA SER A 108 -13.43 -1.84 -6.64
C SER A 108 -12.44 -1.02 -5.79
N GLU A 109 -11.39 -1.65 -5.26
CA GLU A 109 -10.36 -1.00 -4.44
C GLU A 109 -9.57 0.10 -5.17
N LEU A 110 -9.73 0.26 -6.49
CA LEU A 110 -9.09 1.35 -7.23
C LEU A 110 -9.67 2.73 -6.93
N THR A 111 -10.87 2.83 -6.35
CA THR A 111 -11.38 4.15 -5.90
C THR A 111 -10.52 4.70 -4.77
N ALA A 112 -10.04 3.83 -3.87
CA ALA A 112 -9.02 4.20 -2.87
C ALA A 112 -7.69 4.59 -3.53
N LEU A 113 -7.28 3.87 -4.59
CA LEU A 113 -6.07 4.22 -5.33
C LEU A 113 -6.16 5.62 -5.95
N TYR A 114 -7.28 5.92 -6.60
CA TYR A 114 -7.54 7.22 -7.22
C TYR A 114 -7.56 8.32 -6.18
N TRP A 115 -8.26 8.10 -5.06
CA TRP A 115 -8.30 9.06 -3.96
C TRP A 115 -6.88 9.36 -3.43
N MET A 116 -6.06 8.32 -3.24
CA MET A 116 -4.67 8.48 -2.85
C MET A 116 -3.84 9.26 -3.88
N TRP A 117 -4.07 9.05 -5.17
CA TRP A 117 -3.41 9.80 -6.23
C TRP A 117 -3.70 11.29 -6.17
N LYS A 118 -4.94 11.67 -5.88
CA LYS A 118 -5.38 13.06 -5.91
C LYS A 118 -5.19 13.81 -4.60
N ASN A 119 -5.28 13.11 -3.47
CA ASN A 119 -5.43 13.75 -2.16
C ASN A 119 -4.30 13.41 -1.17
N CYS A 120 -3.40 12.47 -1.48
CA CYS A 120 -2.29 12.09 -0.59
C CYS A 120 -0.94 12.63 -1.09
N HIS A 121 -0.23 13.35 -0.20
CA HIS A 121 1.06 14.01 -0.50
C HIS A 121 2.26 13.37 0.21
N ASN A 122 2.09 12.20 0.84
CA ASN A 122 3.18 11.51 1.52
C ASN A 122 4.27 11.09 0.52
N LYS A 123 5.54 11.09 0.95
CA LYS A 123 6.69 10.72 0.10
C LYS A 123 6.62 9.30 -0.45
N TYR A 124 5.97 8.40 0.29
CA TYR A 124 5.69 7.04 -0.15
C TYR A 124 4.20 6.73 0.04
N LYS A 125 3.60 6.17 -1.00
CA LYS A 125 2.17 5.89 -1.11
C LYS A 125 1.95 4.40 -1.37
N GLY A 126 0.84 3.84 -0.92
CA GLY A 126 0.54 2.45 -1.16
C GLY A 126 -0.94 2.09 -1.06
N LEU A 127 -1.26 0.90 -1.54
CA LEU A 127 -2.58 0.29 -1.44
C LEU A 127 -2.44 -1.11 -0.85
N ALA A 128 -3.31 -1.41 0.11
CA ALA A 128 -3.54 -2.71 0.70
C ALA A 128 -5.04 -3.00 0.80
N HIS A 129 -5.42 -4.26 1.00
CA HIS A 129 -6.81 -4.65 1.17
C HIS A 129 -7.12 -4.90 2.64
N TYR A 130 -8.36 -4.67 3.06
CA TYR A 130 -8.76 -4.94 4.45
C TYR A 130 -8.42 -6.37 4.93
N ARG A 131 -8.52 -7.36 4.05
CA ARG A 131 -8.25 -8.78 4.33
C ARG A 131 -6.93 -9.32 3.76
N ARG A 132 -6.09 -8.50 3.13
CA ARG A 132 -4.78 -8.93 2.61
C ARG A 132 -3.74 -7.85 2.86
N HIS A 133 -2.71 -8.22 3.62
CA HIS A 133 -1.66 -7.29 4.08
C HIS A 133 -0.29 -7.82 3.70
N PHE A 134 0.67 -6.91 3.55
CA PHE A 134 2.08 -7.26 3.48
C PHE A 134 2.52 -7.90 4.79
N ALA A 135 3.19 -9.04 4.72
CA ALA A 135 3.68 -9.77 5.87
C ALA A 135 5.18 -9.52 6.09
N SER A 136 5.60 -9.41 7.35
CA SER A 136 7.03 -9.35 7.70
C SER A 136 7.76 -10.63 7.27
N LYS A 137 9.00 -10.50 6.80
CA LYS A 137 9.88 -11.65 6.54
C LYS A 137 10.41 -12.27 7.85
N SER A 138 10.39 -11.51 8.94
CA SER A 138 10.91 -11.93 10.24
C SER A 138 9.81 -12.60 11.07
N GLN A 139 9.96 -13.90 11.34
CA GLN A 139 9.16 -14.62 12.35
C GLN A 139 9.33 -14.05 13.78
N ARG A 140 10.25 -13.08 14.00
CA ARG A 140 10.52 -12.47 15.31
C ARG A 140 9.71 -11.19 15.62
N GLY A 141 8.81 -10.75 14.72
CA GLY A 141 8.01 -9.54 14.90
C GLY A 141 7.00 -9.56 16.07
N ALA A 142 6.71 -10.73 16.64
CA ALA A 142 5.83 -10.84 17.82
C ALA A 142 6.47 -10.32 19.12
N GLY A 143 7.79 -10.14 19.17
CA GLY A 143 8.52 -9.84 20.41
C GLY A 143 8.56 -8.38 20.85
N ILE A 144 8.25 -7.41 19.98
CA ILE A 144 8.44 -5.97 20.29
C ILE A 144 7.14 -5.29 20.79
N LEU A 145 5.98 -5.94 20.64
CA LEU A 145 4.69 -5.45 21.16
C LEU A 145 4.31 -6.07 22.51
N HIS A 146 5.28 -6.55 23.29
CA HIS A 146 4.99 -7.14 24.61
C HIS A 146 4.89 -6.11 25.74
N HIS A 147 5.49 -4.91 25.58
CA HIS A 147 5.52 -3.91 26.65
C HIS A 147 4.23 -3.06 26.75
N GLU A 148 3.50 -2.88 25.64
CA GLU A 148 2.22 -2.14 25.66
C GLU A 148 1.00 -3.06 25.90
N ARG A 149 1.14 -4.37 25.67
CA ARG A 149 0.08 -5.36 25.89
C ARG A 149 -0.28 -5.52 27.37
N GLN A 150 0.69 -5.35 28.27
CA GLN A 150 0.46 -5.45 29.72
C GLN A 150 -0.34 -4.25 30.29
N GLN A 151 -0.27 -3.08 29.65
CA GLN A 151 -0.98 -1.88 30.10
C GLN A 151 -2.45 -1.83 29.65
N TRP A 152 -2.84 -2.64 28.67
CA TRP A 152 -4.24 -2.76 28.25
C TRP A 152 -4.98 -3.87 29.00
N GLN A 153 -4.32 -4.99 29.31
CA GLN A 153 -4.89 -6.08 30.12
C GLN A 153 -5.11 -5.71 31.59
N HIS A 154 -4.36 -4.76 32.15
CA HIS A 154 -4.59 -4.28 33.51
C HIS A 154 -5.84 -3.38 33.68
N ARG A 155 -6.47 -2.93 32.58
CA ARG A 155 -7.63 -2.02 32.65
C ARG A 155 -8.99 -2.66 32.40
N GLN A 156 -9.05 -3.95 32.09
CA GLN A 156 -10.30 -4.72 32.05
C GLN A 156 -10.08 -6.13 32.58
N HIS A 157 -10.18 -6.30 33.90
CA HIS A 157 -10.93 -7.37 34.58
C HIS A 157 -10.56 -7.42 36.07
N ARG A 158 -11.44 -6.85 36.90
CA ARG A 158 -11.70 -7.36 38.24
C ARG A 158 -12.85 -8.37 38.07
N GLN A 159 -12.67 -9.60 38.58
CA GLN A 159 -13.59 -10.75 38.49
C GLN A 159 -13.70 -11.31 37.06
N LEU A 160 -13.42 -12.57 36.73
CA LEU A 160 -13.56 -13.86 37.41
C LEU A 160 -12.61 -14.91 36.79
N SER A 161 -12.26 -15.96 37.55
CA SER A 161 -11.25 -16.97 37.23
C SER A 161 -11.71 -18.10 36.29
N SER A 162 -10.69 -18.77 35.72
CA SER A 162 -10.61 -20.17 35.27
C SER A 162 -11.43 -20.62 34.05
N THR A 163 -10.76 -20.79 32.91
CA THR A 163 -10.64 -22.10 32.22
C THR A 163 -9.69 -22.02 31.00
N PHE A 164 -8.79 -23.01 30.91
CA PHE A 164 -7.98 -23.42 29.74
C PHE A 164 -7.23 -22.34 28.94
N ALA A 165 -5.97 -22.12 29.33
CA ALA A 165 -4.95 -21.53 28.46
C ALA A 165 -4.66 -22.49 27.28
N SER A 166 -5.32 -22.24 26.15
CA SER A 166 -4.82 -22.69 24.86
C SER A 166 -3.53 -21.91 24.55
N GLY A 167 -2.48 -22.60 24.08
CA GLY A 167 -1.19 -22.00 23.73
C GLY A 167 -1.33 -20.81 22.76
N PRO A 168 -0.30 -19.99 22.54
CA PRO A 168 -0.44 -18.76 21.78
C PRO A 168 -0.83 -19.09 20.34
N SER A 169 -2.13 -19.01 20.04
CA SER A 169 -2.57 -18.75 18.68
C SER A 169 -1.97 -17.40 18.35
N SER A 170 -0.83 -17.40 17.65
CA SER A 170 -0.14 -16.16 17.31
C SER A 170 -1.10 -15.36 16.43
N ASP A 171 -1.65 -14.28 16.99
CA ASP A 171 -2.56 -13.39 16.29
C ASP A 171 -1.99 -13.07 14.91
N ARG A 172 -2.68 -13.44 13.83
CA ARG A 172 -2.16 -13.29 12.46
C ARG A 172 -1.85 -11.83 12.12
N PHE A 173 -2.52 -10.87 12.76
CA PHE A 173 -2.22 -9.44 12.61
C PHE A 173 -0.81 -9.05 13.10
N SER A 174 -0.22 -9.81 14.02
CA SER A 174 1.17 -9.60 14.45
C SER A 174 2.21 -9.88 13.36
N ARG A 175 1.79 -10.50 12.24
CA ARG A 175 2.64 -10.79 11.09
C ARG A 175 2.64 -9.67 10.04
N ILE A 176 1.77 -8.67 10.19
CA ILE A 176 1.73 -7.52 9.27
C ILE A 176 3.05 -6.76 9.39
N VAL A 177 3.62 -6.38 8.25
CA VAL A 177 4.90 -5.66 8.21
C VAL A 177 4.77 -4.30 8.89
N GLY A 178 5.73 -3.96 9.75
CA GLY A 178 5.77 -2.66 10.42
C GLY A 178 6.58 -1.61 9.66
N ARG A 179 6.38 -0.33 9.98
CA ARG A 179 7.01 0.81 9.28
C ARG A 179 8.52 0.76 9.26
N GLN A 180 9.19 0.26 10.30
CA GLN A 180 10.66 0.18 10.29
C GLN A 180 11.18 -0.80 9.23
N GLU A 181 10.47 -1.90 8.95
CA GLU A 181 10.87 -2.86 7.91
C GLU A 181 10.60 -2.31 6.52
N VAL A 182 9.43 -1.70 6.31
CA VAL A 182 9.09 -1.01 5.05
C VAL A 182 10.12 0.10 4.76
N SER A 183 10.45 0.92 5.77
CA SER A 183 11.42 2.01 5.61
C SER A 183 12.81 1.50 5.17
N ARG A 184 13.27 0.38 5.74
CA ARG A 184 14.56 -0.24 5.34
C ARG A 184 14.54 -0.76 3.91
N LEU A 185 13.43 -1.30 3.44
CA LEU A 185 13.32 -1.73 2.04
C LEU A 185 13.36 -0.52 1.11
N LEU A 186 12.61 0.53 1.46
CA LEU A 186 12.57 1.80 0.72
C LEU A 186 13.89 2.61 0.78
N ASP A 187 14.89 2.18 1.55
CA ASP A 187 16.27 2.71 1.47
C ASP A 187 16.99 2.21 0.21
N THR A 188 16.54 1.10 -0.36
CA THR A 188 17.23 0.38 -1.46
C THR A 188 16.38 0.21 -2.71
N THR A 189 15.09 0.54 -2.65
CA THR A 189 14.18 0.44 -3.79
C THR A 189 13.09 1.49 -3.69
N ASP A 190 12.49 1.83 -4.82
CA ASP A 190 11.37 2.76 -4.89
C ASP A 190 10.01 2.06 -4.89
N ILE A 191 9.98 0.73 -5.06
CA ILE A 191 8.76 -0.05 -5.26
C ILE A 191 8.83 -1.34 -4.45
N ILE A 192 7.79 -1.61 -3.65
CA ILE A 192 7.58 -2.84 -2.90
C ILE A 192 6.26 -3.47 -3.35
N LEU A 193 6.32 -4.74 -3.74
CA LEU A 193 5.18 -5.50 -4.26
C LEU A 193 4.93 -6.78 -3.44
N PRO A 194 3.74 -7.37 -3.53
CA PRO A 194 3.51 -8.74 -3.15
C PRO A 194 4.47 -9.68 -3.86
N LYS A 195 4.69 -10.88 -3.33
CA LYS A 195 5.24 -11.96 -4.15
C LYS A 195 4.30 -12.29 -5.31
N LYS A 196 4.87 -12.60 -6.48
CA LYS A 196 4.09 -13.10 -7.62
C LYS A 196 3.30 -14.34 -7.26
N ARG A 197 2.12 -14.45 -7.86
CA ARG A 197 1.35 -15.70 -7.89
C ARG A 197 1.78 -16.51 -9.10
N HIS A 198 2.00 -17.80 -8.93
CA HIS A 198 2.37 -18.73 -10.00
C HIS A 198 1.18 -19.59 -10.44
N TYR A 199 1.04 -19.78 -11.74
CA TYR A 199 0.06 -20.64 -12.39
C TYR A 199 0.77 -21.83 -13.07
N TYR A 200 0.51 -23.03 -12.57
CA TYR A 200 1.23 -24.25 -12.99
C TYR A 200 0.73 -24.87 -14.30
N ILE A 201 -0.54 -24.65 -14.67
CA ILE A 201 -1.12 -25.17 -15.92
C ILE A 201 -1.77 -24.11 -16.83
N GLU A 202 -1.70 -22.84 -16.45
CA GLU A 202 -2.25 -21.70 -17.22
C GLU A 202 -1.22 -20.60 -17.45
N THR A 203 -1.41 -19.81 -18.52
CA THR A 203 -0.88 -18.45 -18.63
C THR A 203 -1.83 -17.46 -17.94
N ILE A 204 -1.41 -16.21 -17.76
CA ILE A 204 -2.29 -15.15 -17.22
C ILE A 204 -3.54 -15.00 -18.09
N ARG A 205 -3.39 -14.98 -19.42
CA ARG A 205 -4.51 -14.86 -20.36
C ARG A 205 -5.42 -16.07 -20.31
N SER A 206 -4.88 -17.29 -20.34
CA SER A 206 -5.71 -18.51 -20.36
C SER A 206 -6.46 -18.69 -19.02
N HIS A 207 -5.82 -18.37 -17.89
CA HIS A 207 -6.53 -18.35 -16.61
C HIS A 207 -7.67 -17.32 -16.62
N TYR A 208 -7.42 -16.12 -17.16
CA TYR A 208 -8.46 -15.09 -17.27
C TYR A 208 -9.61 -15.57 -18.15
N SER A 209 -9.35 -16.10 -19.34
CA SER A 209 -10.39 -16.56 -20.27
C SER A 209 -11.22 -17.72 -19.72
N HIS A 210 -10.66 -18.57 -18.84
CA HIS A 210 -11.45 -19.61 -18.18
C HIS A 210 -12.35 -19.04 -17.07
N THR A 211 -11.85 -18.06 -16.32
CA THR A 211 -12.51 -17.59 -15.08
C THR A 211 -13.39 -16.36 -15.28
N MET A 212 -13.13 -15.57 -16.32
CA MET A 212 -13.72 -14.29 -16.67
C MET A 212 -13.95 -14.22 -18.20
N TYR A 213 -14.46 -13.08 -18.65
CA TYR A 213 -14.78 -12.78 -20.04
C TYR A 213 -13.56 -12.21 -20.78
N VAL A 214 -13.09 -12.88 -21.83
CA VAL A 214 -11.78 -12.59 -22.44
C VAL A 214 -11.77 -11.28 -23.21
N GLU A 215 -12.93 -10.83 -23.71
CA GLU A 215 -13.09 -9.58 -24.44
C GLU A 215 -12.58 -8.38 -23.63
N GLN A 216 -12.61 -8.46 -22.30
CA GLN A 216 -12.08 -7.44 -21.40
C GLN A 216 -10.57 -7.24 -21.59
N LEU A 217 -9.81 -8.32 -21.80
CA LEU A 217 -8.37 -8.25 -22.10
C LEU A 217 -8.12 -7.88 -23.56
N ASP A 218 -8.99 -8.27 -24.47
CA ASP A 218 -8.87 -7.96 -25.90
C ASP A 218 -9.07 -6.46 -26.15
N GLU A 219 -10.11 -5.86 -25.55
CA GLU A 219 -10.35 -4.42 -25.58
C GLU A 219 -9.23 -3.64 -24.86
N THR A 220 -8.74 -4.15 -23.73
CA THR A 220 -7.57 -3.55 -23.07
C THR A 220 -6.37 -3.49 -24.02
N ARG A 221 -6.11 -4.57 -24.76
CA ARG A 221 -5.02 -4.61 -25.74
C ARG A 221 -5.28 -3.65 -26.91
N ALA A 222 -6.52 -3.56 -27.40
CA ALA A 222 -6.90 -2.64 -28.47
C ALA A 222 -6.62 -1.18 -28.06
N ILE A 223 -7.01 -0.79 -26.84
CA ILE A 223 -6.71 0.53 -26.27
C ILE A 223 -5.20 0.78 -26.22
N LEU A 224 -4.41 -0.22 -25.79
CA LEU A 224 -2.96 -0.09 -25.76
C LEU A 224 -2.38 0.07 -27.18
N VAL A 225 -2.87 -0.66 -28.18
CA VAL A 225 -2.41 -0.52 -29.57
C VAL A 225 -2.69 0.89 -30.10
N GLU A 226 -3.88 1.42 -29.84
CA GLU A 226 -4.31 2.73 -30.35
C GLU A 226 -3.62 3.90 -29.64
N LYS A 227 -3.52 3.84 -28.30
CA LYS A 227 -3.16 5.00 -27.46
C LYS A 227 -1.81 4.87 -26.77
N TYR A 228 -1.32 3.64 -26.55
CA TYR A 228 -0.13 3.36 -25.75
C TYR A 228 0.77 2.27 -26.38
N PRO A 229 1.15 2.38 -27.68
CA PRO A 229 1.76 1.27 -28.42
C PRO A 229 3.07 0.77 -27.81
N THR A 230 3.79 1.60 -27.07
CA THR A 230 5.03 1.24 -26.36
C THR A 230 4.82 0.20 -25.26
N PHE A 231 3.61 0.06 -24.72
CA PHE A 231 3.27 -0.90 -23.67
C PHE A 231 2.79 -2.26 -24.22
N VAL A 232 2.44 -2.35 -25.51
CA VAL A 232 1.91 -3.57 -26.13
C VAL A 232 2.87 -4.76 -26.01
N PRO A 233 4.20 -4.63 -26.25
CA PRO A 233 5.12 -5.76 -26.09
C PRO A 233 5.14 -6.31 -24.67
N ALA A 234 5.10 -5.43 -23.66
CA ALA A 234 5.06 -5.83 -22.26
C ALA A 234 3.71 -6.48 -21.91
N PHE A 235 2.60 -5.96 -22.45
CA PHE A 235 1.28 -6.56 -22.29
C PHE A 235 1.23 -7.99 -22.81
N ASP A 236 1.69 -8.21 -24.04
CA ASP A 236 1.73 -9.54 -24.66
C ASP A 236 2.64 -10.50 -23.87
N GLN A 237 3.77 -10.01 -23.35
CA GLN A 237 4.64 -10.81 -22.49
C GLN A 237 3.95 -11.20 -21.18
N VAL A 238 3.22 -10.28 -20.53
CA VAL A 238 2.51 -10.56 -19.27
C VAL A 238 1.35 -11.52 -19.51
N MET A 239 0.59 -11.36 -20.60
CA MET A 239 -0.52 -12.25 -20.95
C MET A 239 -0.07 -13.70 -21.17
N ASN A 240 1.12 -13.89 -21.74
CA ASN A 240 1.73 -15.21 -21.97
C ASN A 240 2.53 -15.75 -20.77
N ALA A 241 2.78 -14.93 -19.75
CA ALA A 241 3.49 -15.37 -18.56
C ALA A 241 2.66 -16.33 -17.71
N ARG A 242 3.34 -17.07 -16.82
CA ARG A 242 2.73 -18.00 -15.86
C ARG A 242 2.77 -17.49 -14.44
N SER A 243 3.12 -16.22 -14.24
CA SER A 243 3.15 -15.57 -12.94
C SER A 243 3.00 -14.07 -13.07
N ALA A 244 2.29 -13.44 -12.12
CA ALA A 244 2.11 -11.99 -12.07
C ALA A 244 1.94 -11.49 -10.64
N HIS A 245 2.15 -10.19 -10.42
CA HIS A 245 1.74 -9.52 -9.17
C HIS A 245 0.24 -9.24 -9.19
N LEU A 246 -0.52 -10.12 -8.55
CA LEU A 246 -1.96 -9.97 -8.41
C LEU A 246 -2.27 -9.22 -7.11
N PHE A 247 -3.47 -8.65 -6.98
CA PHE A 247 -4.01 -7.87 -5.85
C PHE A 247 -3.98 -6.35 -5.93
N ASN A 248 -3.46 -5.66 -6.96
CA ASN A 248 -3.36 -4.18 -6.94
C ASN A 248 -2.67 -3.61 -5.67
N MET A 249 -1.87 -4.41 -4.96
CA MET A 249 -1.21 -3.99 -3.72
C MET A 249 0.23 -3.59 -4.01
N PHE A 250 0.67 -2.49 -3.42
CA PHE A 250 2.04 -1.98 -3.56
C PHE A 250 2.34 -0.89 -2.53
N ILE A 251 3.62 -0.61 -2.35
CA ILE A 251 4.13 0.57 -1.63
C ILE A 251 5.20 1.17 -2.55
N MET A 252 5.04 2.43 -2.94
CA MET A 252 5.90 3.09 -3.93
C MET A 252 6.31 4.48 -3.47
N ARG A 253 7.45 4.98 -3.98
CA ARG A 253 7.78 6.41 -3.93
C ARG A 253 6.71 7.21 -4.69
N ALA A 254 6.44 8.43 -4.23
CA ALA A 254 5.32 9.24 -4.74
C ALA A 254 5.35 9.45 -6.26
N ASP A 255 6.51 9.74 -6.85
CA ASP A 255 6.69 9.90 -8.30
C ASP A 255 6.32 8.63 -9.08
N LYS A 256 6.74 7.46 -8.59
CA LYS A 256 6.40 6.16 -9.22
C LYS A 256 4.93 5.82 -9.09
N PHE A 257 4.33 6.14 -7.94
CA PHE A 257 2.90 5.99 -7.72
C PHE A 257 2.10 6.86 -8.69
N ASP A 258 2.48 8.13 -8.84
CA ASP A 258 1.78 9.09 -9.69
C ASP A 258 1.95 8.78 -11.17
N GLU A 259 3.14 8.35 -11.59
CA GLU A 259 3.42 7.83 -12.93
C GLU A 259 2.56 6.60 -13.26
N TYR A 260 2.44 5.65 -12.31
CA TYR A 260 1.59 4.48 -12.50
C TYR A 260 0.10 4.85 -12.60
N CYS A 261 -0.40 5.76 -11.76
CA CYS A 261 -1.80 6.19 -11.81
C CYS A 261 -2.11 6.95 -13.11
N ALA A 262 -1.20 7.81 -13.58
CA ALA A 262 -1.33 8.53 -14.84
C ALA A 262 -1.32 7.60 -16.07
N PHE A 263 -0.65 6.45 -15.98
CA PHE A 263 -0.75 5.38 -16.97
C PHE A 263 -2.08 4.60 -16.84
N LEU A 264 -2.43 4.18 -15.62
CA LEU A 264 -3.50 3.23 -15.36
C LEU A 264 -4.89 3.81 -15.63
N PHE A 265 -5.24 4.94 -15.00
CA PHE A 265 -6.62 5.42 -14.97
C PHE A 265 -7.18 5.81 -16.34
N PRO A 266 -6.46 6.51 -17.23
CA PRO A 266 -6.95 6.79 -18.58
C PRO A 266 -7.29 5.52 -19.38
N ILE A 267 -6.51 4.45 -19.23
CA ILE A 267 -6.77 3.17 -19.89
C ILE A 267 -8.04 2.54 -19.32
N LEU A 268 -8.22 2.58 -18.00
CA LEU A 268 -9.38 1.99 -17.34
C LEU A 268 -10.69 2.73 -17.64
N PHE A 269 -10.66 4.06 -17.69
CA PHE A 269 -11.83 4.87 -18.09
C PHE A 269 -12.20 4.62 -19.55
N GLU A 270 -11.21 4.52 -20.44
CA GLU A 270 -11.48 4.14 -21.82
C GLU A 270 -12.09 2.74 -21.91
N LEU A 271 -11.54 1.77 -21.15
CA LEU A 271 -12.04 0.40 -21.15
C LEU A 271 -13.50 0.33 -20.68
N GLU A 272 -13.83 1.03 -19.59
CA GLU A 272 -15.20 1.17 -19.12
C GLU A 272 -16.13 1.76 -20.19
N SER A 273 -15.68 2.79 -20.91
CA SER A 273 -16.47 3.41 -21.97
C SER A 273 -16.72 2.50 -23.19
N ARG A 274 -15.79 1.56 -23.48
CA ARG A 274 -15.93 0.58 -24.58
C ARG A 274 -16.72 -0.65 -24.20
N LEU A 275 -16.70 -1.02 -22.93
CA LEU A 275 -17.36 -2.21 -22.40
C LEU A 275 -18.30 -1.82 -21.26
N ASP A 276 -19.55 -1.52 -21.59
CA ASP A 276 -20.56 -1.16 -20.58
C ASP A 276 -20.61 -2.22 -19.45
N PRO A 277 -20.28 -1.87 -18.20
CA PRO A 277 -20.34 -2.81 -17.07
C PRO A 277 -21.75 -3.36 -16.80
N ALA A 278 -22.81 -2.65 -17.22
CA ALA A 278 -24.19 -3.06 -17.00
C ALA A 278 -24.59 -4.33 -17.77
N GLN A 279 -23.81 -4.72 -18.80
CA GLN A 279 -24.02 -6.00 -19.50
C GLN A 279 -23.64 -7.23 -18.67
N TYR A 280 -22.93 -7.04 -17.56
CA TYR A 280 -22.42 -8.09 -16.70
C TYR A 280 -23.18 -8.16 -15.37
N ASP A 281 -23.18 -9.33 -14.73
CA ASP A 281 -23.63 -9.44 -13.34
C ASP A 281 -22.69 -8.65 -12.39
N GLY A 282 -23.14 -8.39 -11.15
CA GLY A 282 -22.35 -7.58 -10.20
C GLY A 282 -20.96 -8.15 -9.87
N PHE A 283 -20.71 -9.45 -10.08
CA PHE A 283 -19.37 -10.00 -9.94
C PHE A 283 -18.52 -9.65 -11.16
N HIS A 284 -19.03 -9.89 -12.37
CA HIS A 284 -18.31 -9.69 -13.62
C HIS A 284 -18.15 -8.21 -14.00
N ALA A 285 -19.08 -7.34 -13.61
CA ALA A 285 -19.02 -5.89 -13.82
C ALA A 285 -17.77 -5.23 -13.17
N ARG A 286 -17.18 -5.88 -12.16
CA ARG A 286 -15.93 -5.45 -11.51
C ARG A 286 -14.67 -5.75 -12.34
N TYR A 287 -14.79 -5.93 -13.64
CA TYR A 287 -13.67 -6.38 -14.47
C TYR A 287 -12.56 -5.33 -14.57
N VAL A 288 -12.90 -4.03 -14.49
CA VAL A 288 -11.94 -2.92 -14.51
C VAL A 288 -10.88 -3.10 -13.42
N GLY A 289 -11.31 -3.35 -12.18
CA GLY A 289 -10.41 -3.64 -11.06
C GLY A 289 -9.61 -4.95 -11.21
N ARG A 290 -10.05 -5.90 -12.03
CA ARG A 290 -9.32 -7.15 -12.31
C ARG A 290 -8.29 -6.97 -13.41
N VAL A 291 -8.62 -6.23 -14.45
CA VAL A 291 -7.71 -5.88 -15.54
C VAL A 291 -6.52 -5.07 -15.00
N SER A 292 -6.76 -4.13 -14.08
CA SER A 292 -5.69 -3.33 -13.46
C SER A 292 -4.61 -4.18 -12.80
N GLU A 293 -4.96 -5.33 -12.20
CA GLU A 293 -3.98 -6.21 -11.57
C GLU A 293 -2.92 -6.69 -12.56
N ARG A 294 -3.24 -6.77 -13.85
CA ARG A 294 -2.31 -7.20 -14.91
C ARG A 294 -1.50 -6.02 -15.43
N LEU A 295 -2.11 -4.83 -15.50
CA LEU A 295 -1.48 -3.61 -16.01
C LEU A 295 -0.30 -3.13 -15.15
N LEU A 296 -0.28 -3.47 -13.86
CA LEU A 296 0.88 -3.20 -13.01
C LEU A 296 2.18 -3.82 -13.56
N ASP A 297 2.15 -5.11 -13.92
CA ASP A 297 3.33 -5.79 -14.46
C ASP A 297 3.71 -5.27 -15.86
N VAL A 298 2.73 -4.82 -16.64
CA VAL A 298 2.95 -4.19 -17.95
C VAL A 298 3.71 -2.88 -17.78
N TRP A 299 3.28 -2.03 -16.84
CA TRP A 299 3.95 -0.78 -16.52
C TRP A 299 5.37 -1.00 -16.01
N LEU A 300 5.57 -1.93 -15.06
CA LEU A 300 6.88 -2.26 -14.50
C LEU A 300 7.86 -2.75 -15.58
N LYS A 301 7.40 -3.63 -16.48
CA LYS A 301 8.23 -4.21 -17.55
C LYS A 301 8.61 -3.19 -18.60
N THR A 302 7.68 -2.33 -19.00
CA THR A 302 7.91 -1.29 -20.01
C THR A 302 9.02 -0.34 -19.56
N HIS A 303 8.98 0.10 -18.30
CA HIS A 303 9.96 1.03 -17.73
C HIS A 303 11.20 0.34 -17.14
N ARG A 304 11.21 -0.99 -17.06
CA ARG A 304 12.29 -1.79 -16.47
C ARG A 304 12.59 -1.44 -15.01
N TYR A 305 11.56 -1.12 -14.23
CA TYR A 305 11.74 -0.82 -12.81
C TYR A 305 12.12 -2.05 -12.00
N SER A 306 13.04 -1.86 -11.06
CA SER A 306 13.34 -2.81 -10.00
C SER A 306 12.39 -2.64 -8.83
N TYR A 307 12.16 -3.71 -8.08
CA TYR A 307 11.26 -3.73 -6.93
C TYR A 307 11.70 -4.76 -5.91
N ALA A 308 11.30 -4.58 -4.65
CA ALA A 308 11.40 -5.59 -3.62
C ALA A 308 10.06 -6.32 -3.45
N GLU A 309 10.10 -7.61 -3.08
CA GLU A 309 8.90 -8.39 -2.79
C GLU A 309 8.75 -8.71 -1.30
N LEU A 310 7.52 -8.64 -0.81
CA LEU A 310 7.08 -9.09 0.50
C LEU A 310 5.99 -10.17 0.37
N PRO A 311 5.96 -11.18 1.27
CA PRO A 311 4.84 -12.12 1.32
C PRO A 311 3.53 -11.38 1.61
N VAL A 312 2.40 -11.96 1.19
CA VAL A 312 1.07 -11.49 1.57
C VAL A 312 0.47 -12.46 2.57
N MET A 313 -0.20 -11.92 3.58
CA MET A 313 -0.98 -12.68 4.55
C MET A 313 -2.47 -12.30 4.47
N SER A 314 -3.33 -13.27 4.75
CA SER A 314 -4.76 -13.08 4.96
C SER A 314 -5.11 -13.48 6.40
N PRO A 315 -5.82 -12.63 7.18
CA PRO A 315 -6.28 -13.03 8.50
C PRO A 315 -7.25 -14.22 8.39
N GLU A 316 -8.08 -14.22 7.35
CA GLU A 316 -9.04 -15.27 7.06
C GLU A 316 -8.38 -16.47 6.35
N PRO A 317 -8.77 -17.71 6.67
CA PRO A 317 -8.34 -18.89 5.94
C PRO A 317 -8.93 -18.92 4.53
N VAL A 318 -8.14 -19.37 3.55
CA VAL A 318 -8.60 -19.59 2.18
C VAL A 318 -9.10 -21.01 2.03
N ASN A 319 -10.31 -21.20 1.51
CA ASN A 319 -10.84 -22.52 1.19
C ASN A 319 -10.25 -23.01 -0.14
N TRP A 320 -9.10 -23.69 -0.05
CA TRP A 320 -8.35 -24.20 -1.21
C TRP A 320 -9.12 -25.25 -2.01
N TRP A 321 -9.93 -26.09 -1.36
CA TRP A 321 -10.77 -27.08 -2.03
C TRP A 321 -11.80 -26.41 -2.94
N LYS A 322 -12.58 -25.47 -2.40
CA LYS A 322 -13.58 -24.71 -3.17
C LYS A 322 -12.95 -23.94 -4.33
N LYS A 323 -11.77 -23.35 -4.08
CA LYS A 323 -11.01 -22.60 -5.10
C LYS A 323 -10.49 -23.50 -6.23
N GLY A 324 -9.96 -24.67 -5.87
CA GLY A 324 -9.45 -25.66 -6.82
C GLY A 324 -10.56 -26.26 -7.68
N THR A 325 -11.66 -26.69 -7.06
CA THR A 325 -12.81 -27.27 -7.80
C THR A 325 -13.45 -26.23 -8.71
N ALA A 326 -13.69 -25.01 -8.23
CA ALA A 326 -14.21 -23.93 -9.06
C ALA A 326 -13.33 -23.64 -10.28
N PHE A 327 -12.00 -23.62 -10.10
CA PHE A 327 -11.06 -23.45 -11.20
C PHE A 327 -11.15 -24.59 -12.23
N LEU A 328 -11.17 -25.84 -11.79
CA LEU A 328 -11.27 -27.00 -12.70
C LEU A 328 -12.60 -26.99 -13.44
N THR A 329 -13.71 -26.68 -12.76
CA THR A 329 -15.02 -26.51 -13.41
C THR A 329 -14.95 -25.43 -14.48
N ALA A 330 -14.38 -24.26 -14.16
CA ALA A 330 -14.24 -23.18 -15.13
C ALA A 330 -13.40 -23.56 -16.35
N LYS A 331 -12.29 -24.27 -16.13
CA LYS A 331 -11.39 -24.73 -17.19
C LYS A 331 -12.04 -25.76 -18.13
N PHE A 332 -12.77 -26.74 -17.60
CA PHE A 332 -13.25 -27.89 -18.40
C PHE A 332 -14.72 -27.79 -18.83
N THR A 333 -15.53 -26.95 -18.19
CA THR A 333 -16.96 -26.80 -18.51
C THR A 333 -17.34 -25.45 -19.10
N GLY A 334 -16.41 -24.49 -19.10
CA GLY A 334 -16.67 -23.10 -19.55
C GLY A 334 -17.46 -22.24 -18.54
N LYS A 335 -17.89 -22.80 -17.40
CA LYS A 335 -18.62 -22.05 -16.36
C LYS A 335 -17.72 -21.01 -15.69
N LYS A 336 -18.04 -19.73 -15.88
CA LYS A 336 -17.30 -18.61 -15.27
C LYS A 336 -17.44 -18.56 -13.74
N TYR A 337 -16.56 -17.81 -13.09
CA TYR A 337 -16.65 -17.60 -11.64
C TYR A 337 -17.84 -16.72 -11.29
N GLY A 338 -18.57 -17.06 -10.22
CA GLY A 338 -19.60 -16.18 -9.64
C GLY A 338 -19.17 -15.47 -8.36
N SER A 339 -17.97 -15.75 -7.83
CA SER A 339 -17.46 -15.14 -6.60
C SER A 339 -15.94 -15.24 -6.48
N SER A 340 -15.35 -14.44 -5.59
CA SER A 340 -13.92 -14.51 -5.27
C SER A 340 -13.61 -15.56 -4.18
N PHE A 341 -12.39 -16.09 -4.21
CA PHE A 341 -11.90 -17.14 -3.29
C PHE A 341 -10.66 -16.75 -2.50
#